data_AF-W4VJA2-F1
#
_entry.id   AF-W4VJA2-F1
#
_cell.length_a   1.000
_cell.length_b   1.000
_cell.length_c   1.000
_cell.angle_alpha   90.00
_cell.angle_beta   90.00
_cell.angle_gamma   90.00
#
_symmetry.space_group_name_H-M   'P 1'
#
loop_
_entity.id
_entity.type
_entity.pdbx_description
1 polymer ?
#
loop_
_entity_poly.entity_id
_entity_poly.type
_entity_poly.pdbx_seq_one_letter_code
_entity_poly.pdbx_strand_id
1 'polypeptide(L)' 'MATNVPGIFAAGDIVQYEGKTNLIASGYTEAITAVNKAHKFIDPKVTEQLYSTVLYR' A
#
# COMPACT_ATOMS: atom_id res chain seq x y z
N MET A 1 -5.74 1.54 1.58
CA MET A 1 -5.63 0.06 1.54
C MET A 1 -5.66 -0.63 2.91
N ALA A 2 -6.08 0.07 3.98
CA ALA A 2 -6.36 -0.58 5.27
C ALA A 2 -7.76 -1.20 5.25
N THR A 3 -7.94 -2.34 5.90
CA THR A 3 -9.25 -2.96 6.11
C THR A 3 -9.90 -2.43 7.38
N ASN A 4 -11.08 -2.96 7.74
CA ASN A 4 -11.70 -2.68 9.03
C ASN A 4 -10.96 -3.34 10.22
N VAL A 5 -10.06 -4.28 9.96
CA VAL A 5 -9.23 -4.90 11.00
C VAL A 5 -7.87 -4.18 11.05
N PRO A 6 -7.51 -3.55 12.20
CA PRO A 6 -6.22 -2.88 12.35
C PRO A 6 -5.05 -3.83 12.07
N GLY A 7 -4.07 -3.34 11.31
CA GLY A 7 -2.90 -4.14 10.90
C GLY A 7 -3.13 -5.08 9.71
N ILE A 8 -4.38 -5.23 9.22
CA ILE A 8 -4.68 -5.99 8.00
C ILE A 8 -4.86 -5.03 6.83
N PHE A 9 -4.06 -5.24 5.79
CA PHE A 9 -4.07 -4.48 4.54
C PHE A 9 -4.34 -5.42 3.37
N ALA A 10 -4.96 -4.91 2.31
CA ALA A 10 -5.30 -5.69 1.12
C ALA A 10 -5.01 -4.90 -0.15
N ALA A 11 -4.75 -5.61 -1.25
CA ALA A 11 -4.49 -5.04 -2.58
C ALA A 11 -4.83 -6.05 -3.68
N GLY A 12 -5.07 -5.58 -4.91
CA GLY A 12 -5.38 -6.42 -6.06
C GLY A 12 -6.87 -6.76 -6.18
N ASP A 13 -7.19 -7.84 -6.87
CA ASP A 13 -8.58 -8.20 -7.19
C ASP A 13 -9.44 -8.56 -5.97
N ILE A 14 -8.81 -8.77 -4.81
CA ILE A 14 -9.51 -9.03 -3.54
C ILE A 14 -10.12 -7.76 -2.92
N VAL A 15 -9.70 -6.55 -3.34
CA VAL A 15 -10.20 -5.30 -2.77
C VAL A 15 -11.38 -4.74 -3.56
N GLN A 16 -12.29 -4.08 -2.85
CA GLN A 16 -13.45 -3.42 -3.44
C GLN A 16 -13.57 -2.00 -2.88
N TYR A 17 -13.72 -1.04 -3.78
CA TYR A 17 -14.01 0.36 -3.48
C TYR A 17 -14.63 1.00 -4.73
N GLU A 18 -15.28 2.16 -4.56
CA GLU A 18 -15.92 2.85 -5.68
C GLU A 18 -14.91 3.18 -6.79
N GLY A 19 -15.20 2.74 -8.02
CA GLY A 19 -14.29 2.92 -9.16
C GLY A 19 -13.12 1.94 -9.25
N LYS A 20 -13.09 0.87 -8.43
CA LYS A 20 -12.09 -0.21 -8.56
C LYS A 20 -12.22 -0.91 -9.91
N THR A 21 -11.09 -1.07 -10.59
CA THR A 21 -10.94 -1.91 -11.79
C THR A 21 -10.00 -3.07 -11.49
N ASN A 22 -10.29 -4.25 -12.02
CA ASN A 22 -9.48 -5.46 -11.81
C ASN A 22 -8.38 -5.53 -12.88
N LEU A 23 -7.41 -4.63 -12.76
CA LEU A 23 -6.29 -4.50 -13.68
C LEU A 23 -4.98 -4.67 -12.93
N ILE A 24 -4.00 -5.31 -13.58
CA ILE A 24 -2.62 -5.45 -13.07
C ILE A 24 -2.05 -4.07 -12.67
N ALA A 25 -2.27 -3.05 -13.49
CA ALA A 25 -1.80 -1.70 -13.22
C ALA A 25 -2.38 -1.10 -11.92
N SER A 26 -3.66 -1.35 -11.63
CA SER A 26 -4.29 -0.93 -10.37
C SER A 26 -3.74 -1.71 -9.18
N GLY A 27 -3.52 -3.02 -9.34
CA GLY A 27 -2.95 -3.87 -8.30
C GLY A 27 -1.57 -3.41 -7.87
N TYR A 28 -0.73 -2.95 -8.80
CA TYR A 28 0.60 -2.42 -8.47
C TYR A 28 0.54 -1.17 -7.58
N THR A 29 -0.33 -0.20 -7.89
CA THR A 29 -0.43 1.03 -7.10
C THR A 29 -1.04 0.77 -5.72
N GLU A 30 -1.99 -0.15 -5.64
CA GLU A 30 -2.57 -0.62 -4.38
C GLU A 30 -1.55 -1.35 -3.52
N ALA A 31 -0.73 -2.23 -4.10
CA ALA A 31 0.30 -2.97 -3.38
C ALA A 31 1.34 -2.02 -2.78
N ILE A 32 1.79 -1.00 -3.54
CA ILE A 32 2.69 0.05 -3.03
C ILE A 32 2.05 0.74 -1.81
N THR A 33 0.78 1.12 -1.92
CA THR A 33 0.05 1.78 -0.83
C THR A 33 -0.11 0.88 0.39
N ALA A 34 -0.49 -0.39 0.19
CA ALA A 34 -0.70 -1.36 1.25
C ALA A 34 0.60 -1.64 2.02
N VAL A 35 1.70 -1.88 1.31
CA VAL A 35 3.01 -2.18 1.93
C VAL A 35 3.56 -0.96 2.67
N ASN A 36 3.49 0.24 2.12
CA ASN A 36 3.96 1.45 2.81
C ASN A 36 3.16 1.72 4.09
N LYS A 37 1.84 1.53 4.06
CA LYS A 37 1.00 1.69 5.26
C LYS A 37 1.25 0.58 6.28
N ALA A 38 1.46 -0.66 5.84
CA ALA A 38 1.84 -1.76 6.72
C ALA A 38 3.19 -1.51 7.40
N HIS A 39 4.19 -1.03 6.65
CA HIS A 39 5.50 -0.69 7.19
C HIS A 39 5.41 0.40 8.26
N LYS A 40 4.62 1.47 8.01
CA LYS A 40 4.35 2.53 8.98
C LYS A 40 3.57 2.07 10.20
N PHE A 41 2.68 1.08 10.04
CA PHE A 41 1.94 0.48 11.14
C PHE A 41 2.87 -0.35 12.05
N ILE A 42 3.85 -1.05 11.47
CA ILE A 42 4.85 -1.84 12.20
C ILE A 42 5.89 -0.94 12.87
N ASP A 43 6.42 0.06 12.16
CA ASP A 43 7.36 1.04 12.69
C ASP A 43 6.83 2.47 12.52
N PRO A 44 6.27 3.07 13.57
CA PRO A 44 5.78 4.44 13.51
C PRO A 44 6.86 5.50 13.24
N LYS A 45 8.15 5.18 13.36
CA LYS A 45 9.25 6.14 13.14
C LYS A 45 9.63 6.30 11.67
N VAL A 46 9.23 5.40 10.79
CA VAL A 46 9.61 5.49 9.37
C VAL A 46 8.90 6.63 8.63
N THR A 47 9.62 7.22 7.68
CA THR A 47 9.10 8.31 6.85
C THR A 47 8.04 7.78 5.89
N GLU A 48 6.96 8.55 5.70
CA GLU A 48 5.82 8.12 4.89
C GLU A 48 6.11 8.12 3.38
N GLN A 49 7.07 8.93 2.93
CA GLN A 49 7.45 9.06 1.53
C GLN A 49 8.96 9.14 1.36
N LEU A 50 9.51 8.21 0.57
CA LEU A 50 10.91 8.16 0.17
C LEU A 50 11.00 7.77 -1.30
N TYR A 51 11.93 8.37 -2.04
CA TYR A 51 12.18 8.03 -3.43
C TYR A 51 13.25 6.95 -3.54
N SER A 52 12.99 5.88 -4.31
CA SER A 52 13.95 4.79 -4.52
C SER A 52 15.28 5.29 -5.09
N THR A 53 15.24 6.31 -5.95
CA THR A 53 16.42 6.98 -6.53
C THR A 53 17.27 7.76 -5.52
N VAL A 54 16.72 8.08 -4.35
CA VAL A 54 17.48 8.71 -3.25
C VAL A 54 18.06 7.65 -2.32
N LEU A 55 17.35 6.54 -2.11
CA LEU A 55 17.78 5.46 -1.21
C LEU A 55 18.94 4.64 -1.78
N TYR A 56 18.90 4.33 -3.08
CA TYR A 56 19.87 3.44 -3.74
C TYR A 56 20.85 4.19 -4.63
N ARG A 57 21.18 5.44 -4.27
CA ARG A 57 22.27 6.19 -4.90
C ARG A 57 23.64 5.61 -4.55
#